data_AF-F5Z0S6-F1
#
_entry.id   AF-F5Z0S6-F1
#
_cell.length_a   1.000
_cell.length_b   1.000
_cell.length_c   1.000
_cell.angle_alpha   90.00
_cell.angle_beta   90.00
_cell.angle_gamma   90.00
#
_symmetry.space_group_name_H-M   'P 1'
#
loop_
_entity.id
_entity.type
_entity.pdbx_description
1 polymer ?
#
loop_
_entity_poly.entity_id
_entity_poly.type
_entity_poly.pdbx_seq_one_letter_code
_entity_poly.pdbx_strand_id
1 'polypeptide(L)'
;MLRSILFAALAAELVVAAPAAADTGFVDRTEWVSYSSGSGLASLRVYPTPAGRAAAARVDAAAEGEQAWREVLAAAPDADTVSMRDQFRCHWNYAEFARPGKTSWNLEPWRPVVDGVTMLESGCNPGAEEEAF
;
A
#
# COMPACT_ATOMS: atom_id res chain seq x y z
N MET A 1 -20.34 -70.79 7.33
CA MET A 1 -20.44 -69.70 8.33
C MET A 1 -19.41 -68.65 7.96
N LEU A 2 -19.81 -67.55 7.32
CA LEU A 2 -18.89 -66.50 6.86
C LEU A 2 -19.05 -65.27 7.76
N ARG A 3 -18.04 -64.98 8.58
CA ARG A 3 -18.00 -63.83 9.50
C ARG A 3 -17.74 -62.56 8.69
N SER A 4 -18.75 -61.68 8.60
CA SER A 4 -18.58 -60.34 8.05
C SER A 4 -17.81 -59.48 9.05
N ILE A 5 -16.67 -58.95 8.63
CA ILE A 5 -15.88 -57.97 9.41
C ILE A 5 -16.33 -56.59 8.93
N LEU A 6 -17.05 -55.85 9.78
CA LEU A 6 -17.32 -54.44 9.57
C LEU A 6 -16.04 -53.64 9.87
N PHE A 7 -15.47 -53.00 8.86
CA PHE A 7 -14.46 -51.97 9.04
C PHE A 7 -15.17 -50.64 9.39
N ALA A 8 -14.97 -50.14 10.60
CA ALA A 8 -15.36 -48.79 10.97
C ALA A 8 -14.34 -47.81 10.39
N ALA A 9 -14.77 -46.98 9.43
CA ALA A 9 -13.97 -45.87 8.93
C ALA A 9 -14.02 -44.73 9.96
N LEU A 10 -12.88 -44.43 10.60
CA LEU A 10 -12.70 -43.17 11.34
C LEU A 10 -12.56 -42.04 10.32
N ALA A 11 -13.53 -41.14 10.26
CA ALA A 11 -13.39 -39.86 9.58
C ALA A 11 -12.51 -38.95 10.46
N ALA A 12 -11.33 -38.57 9.96
CA ALA A 12 -10.53 -37.50 10.57
C ALA A 12 -11.16 -36.16 10.17
N GLU A 13 -11.73 -35.44 11.14
CA GLU A 13 -12.21 -34.08 10.93
C GLU A 13 -11.01 -33.14 10.80
N LEU A 14 -10.78 -32.64 9.58
CA LEU A 14 -9.88 -31.54 9.31
C LEU A 14 -10.49 -30.26 9.89
N VAL A 15 -10.02 -29.83 11.06
CA VAL A 15 -10.25 -28.47 11.55
C VAL A 15 -9.46 -27.53 10.64
N VAL A 16 -10.16 -26.88 9.71
CA VAL A 16 -9.63 -25.74 8.98
C VAL A 16 -9.55 -24.58 9.97
N ALA A 17 -8.33 -24.23 10.41
CA ALA A 17 -8.11 -22.99 11.15
C ALA A 17 -8.43 -21.83 10.20
N ALA A 18 -9.43 -21.01 10.56
CA ALA A 18 -9.68 -19.75 9.87
C ALA A 18 -8.43 -18.87 9.96
N PRO A 19 -8.05 -18.14 8.89
CA PRO A 19 -6.91 -17.25 8.96
C PRO A 19 -7.13 -16.20 10.04
N ALA A 20 -6.08 -15.93 10.82
CA ALA A 20 -6.02 -14.81 11.74
C ALA A 20 -6.46 -13.54 11.00
N ALA A 21 -7.30 -12.72 11.66
CA ALA A 21 -7.97 -11.54 11.12
C ALA A 21 -7.21 -10.91 9.93
N ALA A 22 -7.77 -11.05 8.73
CA ALA A 22 -7.26 -10.36 7.57
C ALA A 22 -7.22 -8.87 7.92
N ASP A 23 -6.04 -8.28 7.87
CA ASP A 23 -5.86 -6.83 7.93
C ASP A 23 -6.73 -6.23 6.82
N THR A 24 -7.86 -5.60 7.19
CA THR A 24 -8.91 -5.23 6.23
C THR A 24 -8.59 -3.96 5.45
N GLY A 25 -7.48 -3.28 5.78
CA GLY A 25 -7.04 -2.05 5.15
C GLY A 25 -6.01 -2.26 4.04
N PHE A 26 -5.84 -1.24 3.21
CA PHE A 26 -4.78 -1.16 2.20
C PHE A 26 -3.53 -0.46 2.74
N VAL A 27 -3.65 0.34 3.81
CA VAL A 27 -2.56 1.04 4.49
C VAL A 27 -2.35 0.47 5.88
N ASP A 28 -1.15 -0.03 6.17
CA ASP A 28 -0.74 -0.55 7.49
C ASP A 28 -0.53 0.62 8.46
N ARG A 29 0.31 1.59 8.06
CA ARG A 29 0.57 2.80 8.84
C ARG A 29 1.12 3.93 7.97
N THR A 30 1.15 5.12 8.56
CA THR A 30 1.85 6.28 8.03
C THR A 30 2.84 6.84 9.05
N GLU A 31 3.97 7.36 8.60
CA GLU A 31 4.99 7.93 9.48
C GLU A 31 5.53 9.24 8.90
N TRP A 32 5.41 10.34 9.64
CA TRP A 32 6.09 11.59 9.31
C TRP A 32 7.56 11.51 9.72
N VAL A 33 8.44 11.79 8.76
CA VAL A 33 9.89 11.83 8.97
C VAL A 33 10.47 13.14 8.46
N SER A 34 11.68 13.47 8.92
CA SER A 34 12.49 14.51 8.31
C SER A 34 13.19 13.96 7.08
N TYR A 35 12.96 14.61 5.94
CA TYR A 35 13.54 14.27 4.65
C TYR A 35 15.08 14.30 4.72
N SER A 36 15.69 13.19 4.32
CA SER A 36 17.09 12.88 4.66
C SER A 36 18.15 13.77 3.98
N SER A 37 17.78 14.62 3.01
CA SER A 37 18.71 15.51 2.30
C SER A 37 19.21 16.72 3.13
N GLY A 38 19.04 16.70 4.45
CA GLY A 38 19.51 17.77 5.36
C GLY A 38 18.71 19.07 5.32
N SER A 39 17.63 19.14 4.53
CA SER A 39 16.79 20.32 4.37
C SER A 39 15.77 20.51 5.50
N GLY A 40 15.56 19.49 6.36
CA GLY A 40 14.56 19.50 7.43
C GLY A 40 13.12 19.51 6.93
N LEU A 41 12.92 19.25 5.63
CA LEU A 41 11.60 19.19 5.01
C LEU A 41 10.85 17.93 5.48
N ALA A 42 9.52 17.97 5.54
CA ALA A 42 8.72 16.84 5.98
C ALA A 42 8.48 15.81 4.86
N SER A 43 8.44 14.52 5.19
CA SER A 43 7.97 13.44 4.30
C SER A 43 7.05 12.51 5.06
N LEU A 44 5.91 12.17 4.48
CA LEU A 44 4.98 11.18 4.98
C LEU A 44 5.25 9.86 4.26
N ARG A 45 5.78 8.88 4.98
CA ARG A 45 5.96 7.52 4.49
C ARG A 45 4.66 6.74 4.67
N VAL A 46 4.07 6.27 3.58
CA VAL A 46 2.89 5.39 3.58
C VAL A 46 3.33 3.95 3.40
N TYR A 47 2.99 3.07 4.33
CA TYR A 47 3.33 1.65 4.30
C TYR A 47 2.08 0.85 3.89
N PRO A 48 2.03 0.29 2.67
CA PRO A 48 0.87 -0.49 2.25
C PRO A 48 0.90 -1.91 2.86
N THR A 49 -0.28 -2.43 3.16
CA THR A 49 -0.47 -3.84 3.57
C THR A 49 -0.20 -4.77 2.37
N PRO A 50 -0.01 -6.09 2.57
CA PRO A 50 0.05 -7.04 1.46
C PRO A 50 -1.17 -6.98 0.54
N ALA A 51 -2.37 -6.76 1.10
CA ALA A 51 -3.60 -6.58 0.33
C ALA A 51 -3.57 -5.27 -0.49
N GLY A 52 -3.08 -4.18 0.10
CA GLY A 52 -2.87 -2.90 -0.59
C GLY A 52 -1.93 -3.03 -1.79
N ARG A 53 -0.80 -3.73 -1.62
CA ARG A 53 0.13 -4.01 -2.73
C ARG A 53 -0.49 -4.87 -3.82
N ALA A 54 -1.21 -5.93 -3.44
CA ALA A 54 -1.89 -6.79 -4.40
C ALA A 54 -2.98 -6.03 -5.19
N ALA A 55 -3.67 -5.08 -4.56
CA ALA A 55 -4.62 -4.20 -5.23
C ALA A 55 -3.90 -3.21 -6.17
N ALA A 56 -2.88 -2.51 -5.69
CA ALA A 56 -2.08 -1.56 -6.48
C ALA A 56 -1.37 -2.19 -7.70
N ALA A 57 -1.12 -3.50 -7.67
CA ALA A 57 -0.58 -4.26 -8.79
C ALA A 57 -1.63 -4.58 -9.91
N ARG A 58 -2.86 -4.07 -9.80
CA ARG A 58 -3.92 -4.22 -10.82
C ARG A 58 -4.19 -2.91 -11.53
N VAL A 59 -4.45 -2.98 -12.84
CA VAL A 59 -4.77 -1.80 -13.68
C VAL A 59 -6.19 -1.24 -13.45
N ASP A 60 -7.04 -1.96 -12.73
CA ASP A 60 -8.46 -1.65 -12.49
C ASP A 60 -8.78 -1.37 -11.01
N ALA A 61 -7.79 -0.94 -10.22
CA ALA A 61 -7.92 -0.75 -8.77
C ALA A 61 -8.16 0.72 -8.34
N ALA A 62 -8.85 1.52 -9.15
CA ALA A 62 -9.05 2.94 -8.85
C ALA A 62 -9.93 3.18 -7.60
N ALA A 63 -10.96 2.35 -7.40
CA ALA A 63 -11.85 2.47 -6.25
C ALA A 63 -11.14 2.13 -4.94
N GLU A 64 -10.30 1.09 -4.98
CA GLU A 64 -9.43 0.67 -3.89
C GLU A 64 -8.37 1.75 -3.59
N GLY A 65 -7.82 2.41 -4.61
CA GLY A 65 -6.91 3.54 -4.43
C GLY A 65 -7.57 4.71 -3.72
N GLU A 66 -8.82 5.03 -4.06
CA GLU A 66 -9.58 6.05 -3.34
C GLU A 66 -9.92 5.64 -1.89
N GLN A 67 -10.09 4.35 -1.62
CA GLN A 67 -10.21 3.84 -0.26
C GLN A 67 -8.89 3.97 0.51
N ALA A 68 -7.78 3.53 -0.07
CA ALA A 68 -6.46 3.63 0.53
C ALA A 68 -6.08 5.09 0.82
N TRP A 69 -6.46 6.03 -0.05
CA TRP A 69 -6.27 7.47 0.23
C TRP A 69 -7.05 7.94 1.46
N ARG A 70 -8.30 7.46 1.65
CA ARG A 70 -9.07 7.77 2.87
C ARG A 70 -8.42 7.20 4.12
N GLU A 71 -7.79 6.03 4.03
CA GLU A 71 -7.03 5.43 5.13
C GLU A 71 -5.78 6.27 5.45
N VAL A 72 -5.07 6.78 4.44
CA VAL A 72 -3.97 7.75 4.64
C VAL A 72 -4.47 8.99 5.38
N LEU A 73 -5.57 9.61 4.93
CA LEU A 73 -6.12 10.81 5.58
C LEU A 73 -6.65 10.56 6.99
N ALA A 74 -7.15 9.35 7.28
CA ALA A 74 -7.55 8.98 8.63
C ALA A 74 -6.34 8.87 9.58
N ALA A 75 -5.19 8.40 9.08
CA ALA A 75 -3.96 8.27 9.86
C ALA A 75 -3.13 9.57 9.93
N ALA A 76 -3.15 10.37 8.86
CA ALA A 76 -2.41 11.63 8.73
C ALA A 76 -3.28 12.72 8.06
N PRO A 77 -4.17 13.38 8.81
CA PRO A 77 -5.10 14.38 8.27
C PRO A 77 -4.42 15.55 7.55
N ASP A 78 -3.22 15.92 7.98
CA ASP A 78 -2.45 17.02 7.40
C ASP A 78 -1.87 16.69 6.01
N ALA A 79 -2.07 15.47 5.50
CA ALA A 79 -1.65 15.05 4.17
C ALA A 79 -2.56 15.55 3.03
N ASP A 80 -3.71 16.17 3.34
CA ASP A 80 -4.73 16.58 2.35
C ASP A 80 -4.32 17.83 1.54
N THR A 81 -3.26 17.69 0.76
CA THR A 81 -2.81 18.69 -0.22
C THR A 81 -2.93 18.13 -1.63
N VAL A 82 -3.10 19.02 -2.61
CA VAL A 82 -3.18 18.62 -4.05
C VAL A 82 -1.95 17.82 -4.46
N SER A 83 -0.76 18.30 -4.11
CA SER A 83 0.50 17.62 -4.45
C SER A 83 0.59 16.22 -3.84
N MET A 84 0.28 16.06 -2.54
CA MET A 84 0.35 14.75 -1.88
C MET A 84 -0.70 13.76 -2.42
N ARG A 85 -1.90 14.23 -2.77
CA ARG A 85 -2.93 13.42 -3.44
C ARG A 85 -2.43 12.87 -4.78
N ASP A 86 -1.79 13.73 -5.59
CA ASP A 86 -1.31 13.34 -6.91
C ASP A 86 -0.09 12.42 -6.83
N GLN A 87 0.82 12.66 -5.88
CA GLN A 87 1.91 11.74 -5.56
C GLN A 87 1.37 10.36 -5.15
N PHE A 88 0.39 10.30 -4.24
CA PHE A 88 -0.21 9.06 -3.78
C PHE A 88 -0.88 8.28 -4.93
N ARG A 89 -1.65 8.96 -5.77
CA ARG A 89 -2.29 8.34 -6.94
C ARG A 89 -1.26 7.77 -7.91
N CYS A 90 -0.16 8.49 -8.13
CA CYS A 90 0.94 7.99 -8.95
C CYS A 90 1.56 6.73 -8.33
N HIS A 91 1.86 6.74 -7.03
CA HIS A 91 2.38 5.54 -6.34
C HIS A 91 1.42 4.36 -6.42
N TRP A 92 0.14 4.58 -6.12
CA TRP A 92 -0.88 3.54 -6.18
C TRP A 92 -0.98 2.89 -7.57
N ASN A 93 -0.94 3.70 -8.63
CA ASN A 93 -1.12 3.20 -9.99
C ASN A 93 0.15 2.61 -10.61
N TYR A 94 1.35 2.99 -10.14
CA TYR A 94 2.59 2.70 -10.87
C TYR A 94 3.72 2.08 -10.03
N ALA A 95 3.76 2.29 -8.71
CA ALA A 95 4.91 1.87 -7.91
C ALA A 95 5.12 0.34 -7.96
N GLU A 96 4.04 -0.44 -7.84
CA GLU A 96 4.13 -1.91 -7.89
C GLU A 96 4.42 -2.47 -9.29
N PHE A 97 4.31 -1.66 -10.35
CA PHE A 97 4.72 -2.03 -11.70
C PHE A 97 6.17 -1.64 -11.99
N ALA A 98 6.59 -0.43 -11.56
CA ALA A 98 7.89 0.13 -11.88
C ALA A 98 9.00 -0.36 -10.96
N ARG A 99 8.72 -0.41 -9.64
CA ARG A 99 9.65 -0.88 -8.59
C ARG A 99 8.86 -1.63 -7.50
N PRO A 100 8.49 -2.89 -7.74
CA PRO A 100 7.69 -3.66 -6.81
C PRO A 100 8.34 -3.76 -5.43
N GLY A 101 7.52 -3.70 -4.37
CA GLY A 101 8.01 -3.94 -3.01
C GLY A 101 8.81 -2.81 -2.37
N LYS A 102 8.74 -1.57 -2.89
CA LYS A 102 9.26 -0.38 -2.18
C LYS A 102 8.76 -0.39 -0.73
N THR A 103 9.67 -0.16 0.23
CA THR A 103 9.36 -0.15 1.66
C THR A 103 8.19 0.77 2.01
N SER A 104 8.20 2.01 1.48
CA SER A 104 7.12 2.98 1.61
C SER A 104 6.87 3.73 0.30
N TRP A 105 5.70 4.34 0.19
CA TRP A 105 5.37 5.39 -0.77
C TRP A 105 5.43 6.73 -0.05
N ASN A 106 6.34 7.60 -0.46
CA ASN A 106 6.58 8.85 0.25
C ASN A 106 5.79 9.98 -0.39
N LEU A 107 5.14 10.77 0.46
CA LEU A 107 4.35 11.93 0.08
C LEU A 107 4.92 13.16 0.77
N GLU A 108 5.28 14.17 -0.01
CA GLU A 108 5.91 15.37 0.53
C GLU A 108 5.10 16.63 0.21
N PRO A 109 4.73 17.44 1.22
CA PRO A 109 3.91 18.65 1.00
C PRO A 109 4.64 19.77 0.25
N TRP A 110 5.98 19.73 0.21
CA TRP A 110 6.82 20.75 -0.44
C TRP A 110 7.09 20.47 -1.92
N ARG A 111 6.69 19.29 -2.44
CA ARG A 111 6.84 18.99 -3.87
C ARG A 111 5.83 19.77 -4.69
N PRO A 112 6.22 20.30 -5.87
CA PRO A 112 5.34 21.12 -6.68
C PRO A 112 4.17 20.32 -7.24
N VAL A 113 3.03 21.00 -7.45
CA VAL A 113 1.95 20.46 -8.29
C VAL A 113 2.39 20.55 -9.74
N VAL A 114 2.37 19.43 -10.45
CA VAL A 114 2.77 19.29 -11.86
C VAL A 114 1.70 18.49 -12.61
N ASP A 115 1.78 18.48 -13.94
CA ASP A 115 0.91 17.61 -14.74
C ASP A 115 1.24 16.11 -14.53
N GLY A 116 0.31 15.24 -14.91
CA GLY A 116 0.43 13.80 -14.67
C GLY A 116 1.62 13.14 -15.38
N VAL A 117 2.05 13.66 -16.54
CA VAL A 117 3.22 13.12 -17.25
C VAL A 117 4.48 13.46 -16.46
N THR A 118 4.65 14.72 -16.08
CA THR A 118 5.78 15.16 -15.25
C THR A 118 5.82 14.42 -13.90
N MET A 119 4.66 14.19 -13.27
CA MET A 119 4.56 13.41 -12.03
C MET A 119 5.12 11.98 -12.21
N LEU A 120 4.70 11.29 -13.29
CA LEU A 120 5.14 9.94 -13.59
C LEU A 120 6.63 9.87 -13.96
N GLU A 121 7.09 10.77 -14.83
CA GLU A 121 8.49 10.84 -15.26
C GLU A 121 9.44 11.15 -14.09
N SER A 122 8.96 11.87 -13.08
CA SER A 122 9.70 12.15 -11.85
C SER A 122 9.62 11.03 -10.80
N GLY A 123 9.15 9.84 -11.18
CA GLY A 123 9.03 8.71 -10.25
C GLY A 123 8.01 8.93 -9.13
N CYS A 124 6.95 9.70 -9.41
CA CYS A 124 5.88 10.09 -8.47
C CYS A 124 6.27 11.12 -7.39
N ASN A 125 7.48 11.67 -7.43
CA ASN A 125 8.00 12.59 -6.42
C ASN A 125 8.77 13.76 -7.10
N PRO A 126 8.09 14.75 -7.71
CA PRO A 126 8.74 15.82 -8.48
C PRO A 126 9.51 16.82 -7.61
N GLY A 127 10.38 17.62 -8.25
CA GLY A 127 10.96 18.85 -7.69
C GLY A 127 12.24 18.70 -6.86
N ALA A 128 12.57 17.51 -6.38
CA ALA A 128 13.86 17.19 -5.76
C ALA A 128 14.15 15.71 -5.92
N GLU A 129 15.33 15.28 -5.46
CA GLU A 129 15.68 13.85 -5.40
C GLU A 129 14.64 13.01 -4.63
N GLU A 130 14.69 11.69 -4.81
CA GLU A 130 13.98 10.78 -3.90
C GLU A 130 14.79 10.66 -2.61
N GLU A 131 14.09 10.44 -1.49
CA GLU A 131 14.77 10.04 -0.26
C GLU A 131 15.47 8.69 -0.49
N ALA A 132 16.72 8.56 -0.03
CA ALA A 132 17.48 7.32 -0.13
C ALA A 132 17.07 6.36 0.99
N PHE A 133 16.82 5.08 0.64
CA PHE A 133 16.53 3.99 1.56
C PHE A 133 17.08 2.67 1.04
#